data_AF-A0A7W5AK12-F1
#
_entry.id   AF-A0A7W5AK12-F1
#
_cell.length_a   1.000
_cell.length_b   1.000
_cell.length_c   1.000
_cell.angle_alpha   90.00
_cell.angle_beta   90.00
_cell.angle_gamma   90.00
#
_symmetry.space_group_name_H-M   'P 1'
#
loop_
_entity.id
_entity.type
_entity.pdbx_description
1 polymer ?
#
loop_
_entity_poly.entity_id
_entity_poly.type
_entity_poly.pdbx_seq_one_letter_code
_entity_poly.pdbx_strand_id
1 'polypeptide(L)'
;MTITHTTAATPATPGIDRPHGDNTTGEHSSQLPADGDARYFAALRTLSARAVTAKAAMLKAHLATNHQERTAAFVDLHYLLRGMAGIVNDALGTINERQEPR
;
A
#
# COMPACT_ATOMS: atom_id res chain seq x y z
N MET A 1 -42.61 -7.89 -30.60
CA MET A 1 -41.52 -8.88 -30.53
C MET A 1 -40.89 -8.75 -29.15
N THR A 2 -41.14 -9.73 -28.28
CA THR A 2 -40.69 -9.75 -26.88
C THR A 2 -39.73 -10.92 -26.75
N ILE A 3 -38.46 -10.68 -26.40
CA ILE A 3 -37.47 -11.74 -26.24
C ILE A 3 -37.33 -12.07 -24.76
N THR A 4 -37.82 -13.24 -24.39
CA THR A 4 -37.65 -13.84 -23.06
C THR A 4 -36.31 -14.56 -23.04
N HIS A 5 -35.34 -14.07 -22.26
CA HIS A 5 -34.12 -14.81 -21.99
C HIS A 5 -34.33 -15.74 -20.79
N THR A 6 -34.29 -17.04 -21.08
CA THR A 6 -34.32 -18.14 -20.11
C THR A 6 -32.96 -18.23 -19.42
N THR A 7 -32.92 -18.04 -18.10
CA THR A 7 -31.72 -18.25 -17.30
C THR A 7 -31.49 -19.74 -17.09
N ALA A 8 -30.30 -20.24 -17.47
CA ALA A 8 -29.88 -21.62 -17.28
C ALA A 8 -29.69 -21.95 -15.78
N ALA A 9 -30.11 -23.15 -15.39
CA ALA A 9 -30.00 -23.66 -14.03
C ALA A 9 -28.55 -23.98 -13.64
N THR A 10 -28.15 -23.54 -12.44
CA THR A 10 -26.86 -23.84 -11.78
C THR A 10 -26.74 -25.34 -11.47
N PRO A 11 -25.58 -25.99 -11.69
CA PRO A 11 -25.37 -27.37 -11.26
C PRO A 11 -25.30 -27.48 -9.73
N ALA A 12 -26.06 -28.41 -9.17
CA ALA A 12 -26.04 -28.71 -7.73
C ALA A 12 -24.75 -29.45 -7.34
N THR A 13 -23.99 -28.88 -6.40
CA THR A 13 -22.87 -29.57 -5.73
C THR A 13 -23.43 -30.59 -4.72
N PRO A 14 -22.94 -31.84 -4.66
CA PRO A 14 -23.45 -32.85 -3.73
C PRO A 14 -23.04 -32.54 -2.28
N GLY A 15 -23.88 -32.98 -1.35
CA GLY A 15 -23.89 -32.54 0.05
C GLY A 15 -22.61 -32.76 0.83
N ILE A 16 -22.28 -31.76 1.64
CA ILE A 16 -21.53 -31.93 2.88
C ILE A 16 -22.45 -31.43 3.99
N ASP A 17 -23.01 -32.39 4.71
CA ASP A 17 -23.76 -32.20 5.94
C ASP A 17 -22.83 -31.55 6.97
N ARG A 18 -23.13 -30.31 7.38
CA ARG A 18 -22.43 -29.62 8.46
C ARG A 18 -23.47 -28.88 9.31
N PRO A 19 -23.50 -29.10 10.64
CA PRO A 19 -24.61 -28.67 11.47
C PRO A 19 -24.72 -27.15 11.56
N HIS A 20 -25.98 -26.69 11.68
CA HIS A 20 -26.42 -25.35 12.02
C HIS A 20 -25.52 -24.71 13.10
N GLY A 21 -24.71 -23.74 12.67
CA GLY A 21 -24.09 -22.75 13.53
C GLY A 21 -24.64 -21.40 13.13
N ASP A 22 -25.15 -20.66 14.11
CA ASP A 22 -25.85 -19.38 13.97
C ASP A 22 -25.22 -18.45 12.93
N ASN A 23 -26.10 -17.93 12.07
CA ASN A 23 -25.82 -16.83 11.17
C ASN A 23 -25.75 -15.53 11.99
N THR A 24 -24.63 -15.30 12.69
CA THR A 24 -24.27 -13.94 13.08
C THR A 24 -23.77 -13.25 11.82
N THR A 25 -24.66 -12.43 11.25
CA THR A 25 -24.36 -11.42 10.24
C THR A 25 -23.13 -10.65 10.70
N GLY A 26 -21.97 -11.05 10.20
CA GLY A 26 -20.74 -10.29 10.34
C GLY A 26 -20.95 -8.99 9.58
N GLU A 27 -21.35 -7.95 10.29
CA GLU A 27 -21.12 -6.59 9.85
C GLU A 27 -19.61 -6.44 9.68
N HIS A 28 -19.10 -6.75 8.49
CA HIS A 28 -17.84 -6.19 8.02
C HIS A 28 -18.10 -4.70 7.82
N SER A 29 -18.18 -4.00 8.95
CA SER A 29 -18.00 -2.57 9.01
C SER A 29 -16.66 -2.33 8.33
N SER A 30 -16.72 -1.84 7.10
CA SER A 30 -15.60 -1.26 6.39
C SER A 30 -15.22 0.00 7.14
N GLN A 31 -14.62 -0.20 8.31
CA GLN A 31 -14.14 0.84 9.18
C GLN A 31 -13.00 1.47 8.40
N LEU A 32 -13.22 2.71 7.96
CA LEU A 32 -12.16 3.49 7.33
C LEU A 32 -10.92 3.37 8.23
N PRO A 33 -9.72 3.18 7.65
CA PRO A 33 -8.52 3.04 8.46
C PRO A 33 -8.49 4.22 9.41
N ALA A 34 -8.38 3.95 10.71
CA ALA A 34 -8.27 5.00 11.71
C ALA A 34 -7.17 5.96 11.21
N ASP A 35 -7.34 7.29 11.24
CA ASP A 35 -6.54 8.19 10.37
C ASP A 35 -5.01 7.98 10.39
N GLY A 36 -4.45 7.39 11.44
CA GLY A 36 -3.06 6.92 11.53
C GLY A 36 -2.71 5.82 10.52
N ASP A 37 -3.56 4.80 10.37
CA ASP A 37 -3.39 3.74 9.37
C ASP A 37 -3.49 4.32 7.95
N ALA A 38 -4.43 5.24 7.71
CA ALA A 38 -4.55 5.91 6.42
C ALA A 38 -3.30 6.72 6.07
N ARG A 39 -2.72 7.44 7.04
CA ARG A 39 -1.45 8.17 6.89
C ARG A 39 -0.27 7.23 6.68
N TYR A 40 -0.20 6.13 7.43
CA TYR A 40 0.83 5.11 7.26
C TYR A 40 0.80 4.49 5.85
N PHE A 41 -0.37 4.06 5.37
CA PHE A 41 -0.51 3.53 4.01
C PHE A 41 -0.25 4.59 2.93
N ALA A 42 -0.57 5.86 3.16
CA ALA A 42 -0.21 6.95 2.25
C ALA A 42 1.31 7.16 2.20
N ALA A 43 1.99 7.05 3.34
CA ALA A 43 3.45 7.10 3.41
C ALA A 43 4.08 5.92 2.65
N LEU A 44 3.59 4.69 2.84
CA LEU A 44 4.05 3.51 2.10
C LEU A 44 3.90 3.68 0.58
N ARG A 45 2.76 4.20 0.10
CA ARG A 45 2.55 4.50 -1.32
C ARG A 45 3.55 5.54 -1.84
N THR A 46 3.78 6.59 -1.06
CA THR A 46 4.75 7.63 -1.41
C THR A 46 6.19 7.09 -1.46
N LEU A 47 6.55 6.23 -0.51
CA LEU A 47 7.85 5.57 -0.46
C LEU A 47 8.07 4.63 -1.64
N SER A 48 7.06 3.85 -2.01
CA SER A 48 7.11 2.95 -3.17
C SER A 48 7.37 3.73 -4.46
N ALA A 49 6.66 4.85 -4.66
CA ALA A 49 6.88 5.71 -5.83
C ALA A 49 8.30 6.29 -5.85
N ARG A 50 8.82 6.75 -4.69
CA ARG A 50 10.17 7.32 -4.59
C ARG A 50 11.29 6.29 -4.72
N ALA A 51 11.04 5.03 -4.36
CA ALA A 51 12.03 3.96 -4.49
C ALA A 51 12.44 3.72 -5.95
N VAL A 52 11.51 3.88 -6.90
CA VAL A 52 11.81 3.80 -8.34
C VAL A 52 12.78 4.89 -8.76
N THR A 53 12.55 6.13 -8.30
CA THR A 53 13.42 7.28 -8.58
C THR A 53 14.79 7.12 -7.93
N ALA A 54 14.85 6.64 -6.68
CA ALA A 54 16.11 6.37 -6.00
C ALA A 54 16.94 5.30 -6.74
N LYS A 55 16.31 4.22 -7.22
CA LYS A 55 16.97 3.21 -8.04
C LYS A 55 17.52 3.78 -9.34
N ALA A 56 16.77 4.66 -10.01
CA ALA A 56 17.23 5.33 -11.23
C ALA A 56 18.43 6.26 -10.95
N ALA A 57 18.41 6.99 -9.84
CA ALA A 57 19.54 7.85 -9.43
C ALA A 57 20.79 7.01 -9.09
N MET A 58 20.63 5.86 -8.42
CA MET A 58 21.73 4.91 -8.19
C MET A 58 22.34 4.41 -9.50
N LEU A 59 21.51 4.02 -10.47
CA LEU A 59 21.99 3.56 -11.77
C LEU A 59 22.70 4.68 -12.53
N LYS A 60 22.15 5.90 -12.51
CA LYS A 60 22.78 7.09 -13.12
C LYS A 60 24.16 7.36 -12.52
N ALA A 61 24.30 7.30 -11.19
CA ALA A 61 25.60 7.47 -10.53
C ALA A 61 26.59 6.37 -10.92
N HIS A 62 26.12 5.14 -11.07
CA HIS A 62 26.96 4.00 -11.48
C HIS A 62 27.45 4.12 -12.94
N LEU A 63 26.57 4.57 -13.85
CA LEU A 63 26.86 4.73 -15.28
C LEU A 63 27.56 6.04 -15.63
N ALA A 64 27.70 6.98 -14.69
CA ALA A 64 28.32 8.28 -14.92
C ALA A 64 29.78 8.13 -15.39
N THR A 65 30.07 8.79 -16.52
CA THR A 65 31.36 8.69 -17.22
C THR A 65 32.41 9.65 -16.69
N ASN A 66 32.00 10.70 -15.99
CA ASN A 66 32.88 11.67 -15.37
C ASN A 66 32.51 11.95 -13.91
N HIS A 67 33.45 12.55 -13.19
CA HIS A 67 33.32 12.83 -11.77
C HIS A 67 32.17 13.79 -11.46
N GLN A 68 31.99 14.84 -12.27
CA GLN A 68 30.96 15.86 -12.04
C GLN A 68 29.54 15.27 -12.14
N GLU A 69 29.26 14.48 -13.17
CA GLU A 69 27.99 13.77 -13.34
C GLU A 69 27.72 12.79 -12.20
N ARG A 70 28.75 12.05 -11.79
CA ARG A 70 28.66 11.09 -10.69
C ARG A 70 28.35 11.80 -9.37
N THR A 71 29.04 12.90 -9.08
CA THR A 71 28.78 13.71 -7.88
C THR A 71 27.36 14.27 -7.89
N ALA A 72 26.90 14.83 -9.01
CA ALA A 72 25.54 15.34 -9.11
C ALA A 72 24.50 14.22 -8.86
N ALA A 73 24.68 13.04 -9.46
CA ALA A 73 23.79 11.90 -9.25
C ALA A 73 23.80 11.38 -7.80
N PHE A 74 24.95 11.42 -7.11
CA PHE A 74 25.02 11.08 -5.69
C PHE A 74 24.31 12.10 -4.80
N VAL A 75 24.42 13.39 -5.11
CA VAL A 75 23.71 14.45 -4.38
C VAL A 75 22.20 14.28 -4.55
N ASP A 76 21.73 14.02 -5.77
CA ASP A 76 20.32 13.75 -6.05
C ASP A 76 19.82 12.53 -5.26
N LEU A 77 20.59 11.44 -5.27
CA LEU A 77 20.29 10.23 -4.51
C LEU A 77 20.22 10.50 -3.01
N HIS A 78 21.17 11.27 -2.47
CA HIS A 78 21.19 11.63 -1.05
C HIS A 78 19.91 12.37 -0.62
N TYR A 79 19.49 13.38 -1.38
CA TYR A 79 18.27 14.12 -1.08
C TYR A 79 17.01 13.27 -1.19
N LEU A 80 16.95 12.37 -2.18
CA LEU A 80 15.85 11.40 -2.31
C LEU A 80 15.76 10.49 -1.08
N LEU A 81 16.86 9.87 -0.68
CA LEU A 81 16.91 8.97 0.48
C LEU A 81 16.59 9.71 1.77
N ARG A 82 17.12 10.93 1.96
CA ARG A 82 16.79 11.78 3.11
C ARG A 82 15.29 12.09 3.16
N GLY A 83 14.69 12.45 2.02
CA GLY A 83 13.26 12.73 1.95
C GLY A 83 12.40 11.48 2.23
N MET A 84 12.84 10.30 1.79
CA MET A 84 12.17 9.03 2.12
C MET A 84 12.25 8.73 3.63
N ALA A 85 13.41 8.93 4.26
CA ALA A 85 13.57 8.74 5.70
C ALA A 85 12.64 9.66 6.50
N GLY A 86 12.46 10.91 6.07
CA GLY A 86 11.50 11.84 6.68
C GLY A 86 10.07 11.33 6.63
N ILE A 87 9.61 10.86 5.45
CA ILE A 87 8.27 10.28 5.29
C ILE A 87 8.04 9.09 6.24
N VAL A 88 9.02 8.21 6.37
CA VAL A 88 8.94 7.08 7.31
C VAL A 88 8.85 7.57 8.75
N ASN A 89 9.72 8.50 9.14
CA ASN A 89 9.76 9.03 10.49
C ASN A 89 8.45 9.72 10.88
N ASP A 90 7.88 10.53 10.00
CA ASP A 90 6.60 11.20 10.22
C ASP A 90 5.46 10.18 10.36
N ALA A 91 5.44 9.16 9.49
CA ALA A 91 4.44 8.11 9.55
C ALA A 91 4.52 7.30 10.86
N LEU A 92 5.72 6.93 11.30
CA LEU A 92 5.93 6.20 12.55
C LEU A 92 5.61 7.07 13.78
N GLY A 93 5.95 8.36 13.75
CA GLY A 93 5.61 9.31 14.82
C GLY A 93 4.10 9.42 15.03
N THR A 94 3.32 9.45 13.95
CA THR A 94 1.84 9.50 14.04
C THR A 94 1.19 8.22 14.59
N ILE A 95 1.90 7.09 14.63
CA ILE A 95 1.40 5.84 15.22
C ILE A 95 1.62 5.83 16.74
N ASN A 96 2.75 6.38 17.22
CA ASN A 96 3.07 6.42 18.64
C ASN A 96 2.15 7.35 19.46
N GLU A 97 1.69 8.47 18.90
CA GLU A 97 0.79 9.40 19.59
C GLU A 97 -0.61 8.80 19.90
N ARG A 98 -0.98 7.66 19.30
CA ARG A 98 -2.24 6.96 19.59
C ARG A 98 -2.14 5.89 20.67
N GLN A 99 -0.94 5.53 21.12
CA GLN A 99 -0.75 4.45 22.10
C GLN A 99 -0.74 4.92 23.57
N GLU A 100 -0.78 6.23 23.84
CA GLU A 100 -1.00 6.74 25.21
C GLU A 100 -2.46 7.14 25.43
N PRO A 101 -3.27 6.30 26.11
CA PRO A 101 -4.43 6.81 26.82
C PRO A 101 -3.95 7.57 28.06
N ARG A 102 -4.28 8.87 28.13
CA ARG A 102 -4.24 9.62 29.40
C ARG A 102 -5.37 9.16 30.32
#